data_AF-H2BW70-F1
#
_entry.id   AF-H2BW70-F1
#
_cell.length_a   1.000
_cell.length_b   1.000
_cell.length_c   1.000
_cell.angle_alpha   90.00
_cell.angle_beta   90.00
_cell.angle_gamma   90.00
#
_symmetry.space_group_name_H-M   'P 1'
#
loop_
_entity.id
_entity.type
_entity.pdbx_description
1 polymer ?
#
loop_
_entity_poly.entity_id
_entity_poly.type
_entity_poly.pdbx_seq_one_letter_code
_entity_poly.pdbx_strand_id
1 'polypeptide(L)'
;MNFDLFTYLTSVAFIYVYGRMAIHYLPWVLNYILNEPFNWQSKLEKPRILLHLLGLSFMHLLYYSHNSIENKGIFFQIIISVTFSFAFLVCYFSWTEKFQVSFKPQLKNNAPRSSENFNLSISEIQLVQLYNEMVRYDLLSTERTSLLDFKKVLTDNWDSHNSKIYFKMDGPSCREFYEFLVKTFPKNSLSLKNFFNSSKLIVRPDGKTYNYNTIKNAPTRSSYSKRHSDLNLIFQKFS
;
A
#
# COMPACT_ATOMS: atom_id res chain seq x y z
N MET A 1 29.89 35.85 -35.66
CA MET A 1 29.09 34.73 -35.10
C MET A 1 27.92 35.36 -34.37
N ASN A 2 26.72 35.36 -34.96
CA ASN A 2 25.56 35.97 -34.33
C ASN A 2 25.09 35.06 -33.20
N PHE A 3 25.08 35.57 -31.98
CA PHE A 3 24.63 34.84 -30.81
C PHE A 3 23.09 34.70 -30.87
N ASP A 4 22.60 33.50 -31.18
CA ASP A 4 21.18 33.20 -31.07
C ASP A 4 20.83 32.81 -29.63
N LEU A 5 20.33 33.79 -28.89
CA LEU A 5 19.89 33.64 -27.51
C LEU A 5 18.87 32.50 -27.35
N PHE A 6 17.97 32.31 -28.33
CA PHE A 6 16.97 31.25 -28.27
C PHE A 6 17.63 29.87 -28.34
N THR A 7 18.52 29.66 -29.31
CA THR A 7 19.26 28.40 -29.44
C THR A 7 20.08 28.08 -28.20
N TYR A 8 20.71 29.09 -27.58
CA TYR A 8 21.44 28.91 -26.33
C TYR A 8 20.53 28.47 -25.17
N LEU A 9 19.44 29.21 -24.92
CA LEU A 9 18.51 28.91 -23.82
C LEU A 9 17.83 27.55 -23.98
N THR A 10 17.40 27.21 -25.20
CA THR A 10 16.79 25.92 -25.50
C THR A 10 17.76 24.77 -25.33
N SER A 11 19.03 24.94 -25.70
CA SER A 11 20.08 23.94 -25.48
C SER A 11 20.30 23.64 -24.00
N VAL A 12 20.35 24.68 -23.15
CA VAL A 12 20.45 24.50 -21.69
C VAL A 12 19.23 23.76 -21.14
N ALA A 13 18.03 24.06 -21.64
CA ALA A 13 16.81 23.37 -21.24
C ALA A 13 16.84 21.87 -21.63
N PHE A 14 17.30 21.54 -22.85
CA PHE A 14 17.47 20.15 -23.26
C PHE A 14 18.49 19.40 -22.41
N ILE A 15 19.65 20.01 -22.14
CA ILE A 15 20.68 19.42 -21.27
C ILE A 15 20.08 19.13 -19.89
N TYR A 16 19.32 20.06 -19.33
CA TYR A 16 18.65 19.86 -18.04
C TYR A 16 17.68 18.66 -18.07
N VAL A 17 16.76 18.62 -19.04
CA VAL A 17 15.73 17.57 -19.10
C VAL A 17 16.37 16.20 -19.36
N TYR A 18 17.25 16.09 -20.36
CA TYR A 18 17.92 14.83 -20.68
C TYR A 18 18.88 14.38 -19.57
N GLY A 19 19.64 15.30 -18.98
CA GLY A 19 20.52 15.00 -17.86
C GLY A 19 19.75 14.44 -16.67
N ARG A 20 18.61 15.05 -16.32
CA ARG A 20 17.75 14.56 -15.22
C ARG A 20 17.15 13.19 -15.53
N MET A 21 16.70 12.96 -16.76
CA MET A 21 16.20 11.64 -17.18
C MET A 21 17.31 10.58 -17.11
N ALA A 22 18.50 10.88 -17.61
CA ALA A 22 19.63 9.96 -17.57
C ALA A 22 20.00 9.59 -16.13
N ILE A 23 20.17 10.58 -15.25
CA ILE A 23 20.51 10.34 -13.84
C ILE A 23 19.46 9.44 -13.15
N HIS A 24 18.17 9.63 -13.45
CA HIS A 24 17.10 8.90 -12.77
C HIS A 24 16.87 7.49 -13.35
N TYR A 25 16.89 7.35 -14.68
CA TYR A 25 16.51 6.09 -15.35
C TYR A 25 17.70 5.20 -15.70
N LEU A 26 18.91 5.75 -15.88
CA LEU A 26 20.10 4.94 -16.20
C LEU A 26 20.42 3.89 -15.13
N PRO A 27 20.35 4.18 -13.81
CA PRO A 27 20.55 3.16 -12.78
C PRO A 27 19.56 2.00 -12.92
N TRP A 28 18.33 2.26 -13.35
CA TRP A 28 17.32 1.21 -13.50
C TRP A 28 17.59 0.31 -14.69
N VAL A 29 18.05 0.89 -15.80
CA VAL A 29 18.49 0.13 -16.96
C VAL A 29 19.69 -0.75 -16.59
N LEU A 30 20.66 -0.21 -15.85
CA LEU A 30 21.82 -0.96 -15.39
C LEU A 30 21.43 -2.11 -14.45
N ASN A 31 20.61 -1.84 -13.43
CA ASN A 31 20.16 -2.88 -12.50
C ASN A 31 19.35 -3.97 -13.22
N TYR A 32 18.54 -3.60 -14.21
CA TYR A 32 17.84 -4.57 -15.05
C TYR A 32 18.81 -5.46 -15.85
N ILE A 33 19.84 -4.89 -16.48
CA ILE A 33 20.86 -5.64 -17.22
C ILE A 33 21.66 -6.56 -16.29
N LEU A 34 21.94 -6.11 -15.06
CA LEU A 34 22.70 -6.85 -14.05
C LEU A 34 21.84 -7.85 -13.24
N ASN A 35 20.54 -7.97 -13.55
CA ASN A 35 19.57 -8.77 -12.80
C ASN A 35 19.51 -8.44 -11.29
N GLU A 36 19.78 -7.18 -10.93
CA GLU A 36 19.65 -6.71 -9.56
C GLU A 36 18.20 -6.31 -9.23
N PRO A 37 17.71 -6.60 -8.02
CA PRO A 37 16.36 -6.19 -7.62
C PRO A 37 16.28 -4.66 -7.53
N PHE A 38 15.23 -4.07 -8.12
CA PHE A 38 14.97 -2.64 -8.03
C PHE A 38 13.49 -2.33 -7.74
N ASN A 39 13.25 -1.19 -7.10
CA ASN A 39 11.92 -0.78 -6.67
C ASN A 39 11.29 0.20 -7.68
N TRP A 40 10.60 -0.33 -8.68
CA TRP A 40 9.88 0.48 -9.67
C TRP A 40 8.53 0.99 -9.15
N GLN A 41 8.43 2.29 -8.88
CA GLN A 41 7.19 2.94 -8.45
C GLN A 41 6.27 3.25 -9.65
N SER A 42 5.64 2.22 -10.20
CA SER A 42 4.83 2.32 -11.43
C SER A 42 3.76 3.43 -11.43
N LYS A 43 3.16 3.75 -10.27
CA LYS A 43 2.15 4.81 -10.14
C LYS A 43 2.72 6.22 -10.29
N LEU A 44 3.98 6.43 -9.92
CA LEU A 44 4.67 7.71 -10.06
C LEU A 44 5.38 7.82 -11.41
N GLU A 45 6.00 6.73 -11.86
CA GLU A 45 6.88 6.75 -13.03
C GLU A 45 6.12 6.73 -14.36
N LYS A 46 5.00 6.00 -14.45
CA LYS A 46 4.16 6.02 -15.66
C LYS A 46 3.70 7.43 -16.05
N PRO A 47 3.08 8.23 -15.16
CA PRO A 47 2.68 9.58 -15.51
C PRO A 47 3.89 10.50 -15.76
N ARG A 48 5.01 10.32 -15.05
CA ARG A 48 6.24 11.10 -15.30
C ARG A 48 6.78 10.87 -16.70
N ILE A 49 6.89 9.62 -17.13
CA ILE A 49 7.38 9.26 -18.46
C ILE A 49 6.45 9.81 -19.53
N LEU A 50 5.13 9.74 -19.32
CA LEU A 50 4.14 10.31 -20.25
C LEU A 50 4.33 11.82 -20.41
N LEU A 51 4.48 12.57 -19.30
CA LEU A 51 4.70 14.02 -19.35
C LEU A 51 6.01 14.37 -20.05
N HIS A 52 7.08 13.60 -19.83
CA HIS A 52 8.35 13.81 -20.54
C HIS A 52 8.24 13.50 -22.03
N LEU A 53 7.56 12.42 -22.41
CA LEU A 53 7.35 12.07 -23.81
C LEU A 53 6.61 13.19 -24.54
N LEU A 54 5.52 13.71 -23.95
CA LEU A 54 4.77 14.82 -24.51
C LEU A 54 5.62 16.11 -24.54
N GLY A 55 6.20 16.50 -23.41
CA GLY A 55 6.95 17.74 -23.28
C GLY A 55 8.17 17.78 -24.20
N LEU A 56 8.97 16.70 -24.25
CA LEU A 56 10.13 16.62 -25.16
C LEU A 56 9.70 16.63 -26.63
N SER A 57 8.60 15.97 -26.99
CA SER A 57 8.08 16.00 -28.37
C SER A 57 7.77 17.44 -28.80
N PHE A 58 7.10 18.21 -27.95
CA PHE A 58 6.82 19.63 -28.22
C PHE A 58 8.09 20.47 -28.25
N MET A 59 9.03 20.27 -27.31
CA MET A 59 10.30 21.00 -27.30
C MET A 59 11.09 20.78 -28.59
N HIS A 60 11.19 19.53 -29.07
CA HIS A 60 11.86 19.20 -30.32
C HIS A 60 11.17 19.80 -31.54
N LEU A 61 9.84 19.71 -31.61
CA LEU A 61 9.07 20.27 -32.71
C LEU A 61 9.25 21.79 -32.82
N LEU A 62 9.26 22.49 -31.68
CA LEU A 62 9.43 23.94 -31.63
C LEU A 62 10.86 24.39 -31.90
N TYR A 63 11.85 23.62 -31.44
CA TYR A 63 13.25 23.86 -31.80
C TYR A 63 13.47 23.66 -33.31
N TYR A 64 12.92 22.58 -33.87
CA TYR A 64 12.97 22.31 -35.31
C TYR A 64 12.27 23.41 -36.11
N SER A 65 11.08 23.85 -35.69
CA SER A 65 10.35 24.91 -36.38
C SER A 65 11.09 26.24 -36.33
N HIS A 66 11.74 26.57 -35.20
CA HIS A 66 12.62 27.74 -35.05
C HIS A 66 13.79 27.73 -36.03
N ASN A 67 14.37 26.57 -36.32
CA ASN A 67 15.50 26.48 -37.24
C ASN A 67 15.10 26.35 -38.72
N SER A 68 13.94 25.75 -39.02
CA SER A 68 13.57 25.38 -40.40
C SER A 68 12.84 26.49 -41.16
N ILE A 69 12.09 27.34 -40.47
CA ILE A 69 11.32 28.42 -41.11
C ILE A 69 12.20 29.67 -41.18
N GLU A 70 12.69 30.03 -42.36
CA GLU A 70 13.42 31.29 -42.56
C GLU A 70 12.45 32.48 -42.53
N ASN A 71 12.92 33.63 -42.03
CA ASN A 71 12.19 34.91 -42.02
C ASN A 71 10.87 34.93 -41.19
N LYS A 72 10.98 34.61 -39.90
CA LYS A 72 9.86 34.66 -38.97
C LYS A 72 9.60 36.07 -38.46
N GLY A 73 8.33 36.50 -38.48
CA GLY A 73 7.90 37.69 -37.74
C GLY A 73 8.12 37.51 -36.23
N ILE A 74 8.42 38.62 -35.53
CA ILE A 74 8.69 38.65 -34.08
C ILE A 74 7.57 37.97 -33.28
N PHE A 75 6.31 38.18 -33.70
CA PHE A 75 5.15 37.56 -33.05
C PHE A 75 5.22 36.01 -33.06
N PHE A 76 5.64 35.42 -34.17
CA PHE A 76 5.78 33.96 -34.28
C PHE A 76 6.92 33.43 -33.39
N GLN A 77 8.02 34.17 -33.28
CA GLN A 77 9.12 33.83 -32.38
C GLN A 77 8.71 33.88 -30.90
N ILE A 78 7.88 34.85 -30.52
CA ILE A 78 7.31 34.95 -29.17
C ILE A 78 6.44 33.72 -28.87
N ILE A 79 5.56 33.34 -29.80
CA ILE A 79 4.72 32.15 -29.65
C ILE A 79 5.57 30.90 -29.44
N ILE A 80 6.56 30.67 -30.32
CA ILE A 80 7.48 29.52 -30.18
C ILE A 80 8.14 29.52 -28.80
N SER A 81 8.64 30.67 -28.35
CA SER A 81 9.33 30.78 -27.05
C SER A 81 8.42 30.51 -25.86
N VAL A 82 7.19 31.02 -25.88
CA VAL A 82 6.19 30.78 -24.83
C VAL A 82 5.78 29.31 -24.80
N THR A 83 5.47 28.72 -25.95
CA THR A 83 5.08 27.31 -26.03
C THR A 83 6.24 26.38 -25.65
N PHE A 84 7.48 26.71 -26.03
CA PHE A 84 8.66 25.95 -25.62
C PHE A 84 8.84 25.98 -24.11
N SER A 85 8.72 27.17 -23.52
CA SER A 85 8.82 27.36 -22.06
C SER A 85 7.74 26.57 -21.34
N PHE A 86 6.51 26.55 -21.86
CA PHE A 86 5.42 25.73 -21.31
C PHE A 86 5.74 24.23 -21.39
N ALA A 87 6.22 23.74 -22.53
CA ALA A 87 6.61 22.33 -22.70
C ALA A 87 7.76 21.92 -21.75
N PHE A 88 8.73 22.81 -21.55
CA PHE A 88 9.77 22.65 -20.54
C PHE A 88 9.20 22.59 -19.12
N LEU A 89 8.26 23.50 -18.77
CA LEU A 89 7.61 23.50 -17.47
C LEU A 89 6.83 22.22 -17.20
N VAL A 90 6.22 21.60 -18.21
CA VAL A 90 5.57 20.28 -18.09
C VAL A 90 6.58 19.20 -17.70
N CYS A 91 7.75 19.18 -18.35
CA CYS A 91 8.83 18.26 -17.98
C CYS A 91 9.33 18.53 -16.56
N TYR A 92 9.59 19.80 -16.23
CA TYR A 92 10.05 20.23 -14.91
C TYR A 92 9.05 19.87 -13.79
N PHE A 93 7.75 20.08 -14.03
CA PHE A 93 6.69 19.84 -13.05
C PHE A 93 6.70 18.39 -12.54
N SER A 94 6.99 17.42 -13.42
CA SER A 94 7.03 16.00 -13.08
C SER A 94 8.12 15.60 -12.06
N TRP A 95 9.07 16.50 -11.80
CA TRP A 95 10.13 16.33 -10.80
C TRP A 95 9.82 17.03 -9.47
N THR A 96 8.79 17.86 -9.42
CA THR A 96 8.43 18.61 -8.21
C THR A 96 7.86 17.71 -7.13
N GLU A 97 8.02 18.10 -5.87
CA GLU A 97 7.41 17.40 -4.73
C GLU A 97 5.88 17.35 -4.87
N LYS A 98 5.26 18.42 -5.38
CA LYS A 98 3.81 18.47 -5.63
C LYS A 98 3.36 17.33 -6.54
N PHE A 99 4.07 17.13 -7.66
CA PHE A 99 3.79 16.00 -8.56
C PHE A 99 3.98 14.66 -7.84
N GLN A 100 5.06 14.52 -7.08
CA GLN A 100 5.29 13.29 -6.32
C GLN A 100 4.17 13.02 -5.31
N VAL A 101 3.68 14.03 -4.58
CA VAL A 101 2.59 13.86 -3.60
C VAL A 101 1.26 13.54 -4.29
N SER A 102 1.00 14.11 -5.47
CA SER A 102 -0.23 13.84 -6.23
C SER A 102 -0.27 12.43 -6.84
N PHE A 103 0.88 11.88 -7.27
CA PHE A 103 0.96 10.62 -8.01
C PHE A 103 1.60 9.46 -7.26
N LYS A 104 2.37 9.72 -6.20
CA LYS A 104 2.55 8.68 -5.18
C LYS A 104 1.15 8.33 -4.74
N PRO A 105 0.81 7.03 -4.60
CA PRO A 105 -0.40 6.70 -3.88
C PRO A 105 -0.33 7.52 -2.61
N GLN A 106 -1.37 8.31 -2.32
CA GLN A 106 -1.64 8.62 -0.93
C GLN A 106 -1.55 7.24 -0.29
N LEU A 107 -0.47 6.99 0.46
CA LEU A 107 -0.59 6.13 1.62
C LEU A 107 -1.83 6.73 2.25
N LYS A 108 -3.01 6.14 2.01
CA LYS A 108 -4.18 6.40 2.84
C LYS A 108 -3.58 6.49 4.20
N ASN A 109 -3.72 7.64 4.86
CA ASN A 109 -3.15 7.91 6.16
C ASN A 109 -3.40 6.71 7.08
N ASN A 110 -2.50 5.75 6.99
CA ASN A 110 -2.06 4.81 7.97
C ASN A 110 -0.78 5.50 8.47
N ALA A 111 -0.92 6.76 8.91
CA ALA A 111 -0.29 7.06 10.17
C ALA A 111 -0.70 5.90 11.08
N PRO A 112 0.24 5.20 11.74
CA PRO A 112 -0.10 4.08 12.61
C PRO A 112 -1.27 4.55 13.48
N ARG A 113 -2.42 3.90 13.32
CA ARG A 113 -3.63 4.23 14.06
C ARG A 113 -3.35 3.84 15.50
N SER A 114 -2.74 4.77 16.24
CA SER A 114 -2.25 4.50 17.58
C SER A 114 -1.29 3.31 17.64
N SER A 115 -0.67 3.09 18.79
CA SER A 115 -0.08 1.81 19.16
C SER A 115 -1.17 0.73 19.33
N GLU A 116 -2.08 0.57 18.37
CA GLU A 116 -3.13 -0.45 18.44
C GLU A 116 -2.59 -1.79 17.93
N ASN A 117 -2.45 -2.70 18.88
CA ASN A 117 -2.18 -4.11 18.67
C ASN A 117 -3.16 -4.91 19.54
N PHE A 118 -3.19 -6.23 19.37
CA PHE A 118 -4.02 -7.04 20.27
C PHE A 118 -3.42 -7.14 21.67
N ASN A 119 -2.09 -6.94 21.81
CA ASN A 119 -1.28 -7.05 23.03
C ASN A 119 -1.71 -8.18 23.96
N LEU A 120 -2.05 -9.34 23.38
CA LEU A 120 -2.46 -10.47 24.19
C LEU A 120 -1.26 -10.85 25.07
N SER A 121 -1.42 -10.68 26.38
CA SER A 121 -0.45 -11.16 27.37
C SER A 121 -0.55 -12.68 27.47
N ILE A 122 -0.11 -13.37 26.42
CA ILE A 122 -0.15 -14.82 26.26
C ILE A 122 1.27 -15.32 26.03
N SER A 123 1.64 -16.43 26.68
CA SER A 123 2.96 -17.03 26.46
C SER A 123 3.05 -17.69 25.09
N GLU A 124 4.27 -17.82 24.56
CA GLU A 124 4.49 -18.49 23.28
C GLU A 124 3.97 -19.94 23.27
N ILE A 125 4.13 -20.66 24.38
CA ILE A 125 3.63 -22.03 24.55
C ILE A 125 2.10 -22.06 24.44
N GLN A 126 1.42 -21.12 25.11
CA GLN A 126 -0.04 -21.01 25.05
C GLN A 126 -0.55 -20.62 23.65
N LEU A 127 0.18 -19.78 22.91
CA LEU A 127 -0.16 -19.46 21.51
C LEU A 127 -0.07 -20.67 20.59
N VAL A 128 1.00 -21.46 20.73
CA VAL A 128 1.17 -22.70 19.96
C VAL A 128 0.06 -23.69 20.29
N GLN A 129 -0.26 -23.84 21.58
CA GLN A 129 -1.36 -24.70 22.02
C GLN A 129 -2.71 -24.22 21.48
N LEU A 130 -3.00 -22.92 21.52
CA LEU A 130 -4.25 -22.35 21.01
C LEU A 130 -4.36 -22.60 19.51
N TYR A 131 -3.30 -22.34 18.74
CA TYR A 131 -3.27 -22.61 17.31
C TYR A 131 -3.55 -24.09 17.00
N ASN A 132 -2.84 -25.01 17.67
CA ASN A 132 -2.98 -26.45 17.44
C ASN A 132 -4.40 -26.94 17.73
N GLU A 133 -5.01 -26.45 18.81
CA GLU A 133 -6.38 -26.79 19.17
C GLU A 133 -7.38 -26.20 18.17
N MET A 134 -7.20 -24.95 17.73
CA MET A 134 -8.04 -24.36 16.69
C MET A 134 -7.94 -25.10 15.35
N VAL A 135 -6.76 -25.61 15.00
CA VAL A 135 -6.56 -26.47 13.83
C VAL A 135 -7.23 -27.84 14.02
N ARG A 136 -7.09 -28.45 15.20
CA ARG A 136 -7.68 -29.75 15.52
C ARG A 136 -9.20 -29.77 15.36
N TYR A 137 -9.89 -28.70 15.74
CA TYR A 137 -11.35 -28.56 15.60
C TYR A 137 -11.79 -27.93 14.26
N ASP A 138 -10.88 -27.80 13.30
CA ASP A 138 -11.12 -27.19 11.97
C ASP A 138 -11.72 -25.76 12.04
N LEU A 139 -11.28 -24.95 13.01
CA LEU A 139 -11.71 -23.57 13.18
C LEU A 139 -10.85 -22.57 12.38
N LEU A 140 -9.73 -23.02 11.83
CA LEU A 140 -8.77 -22.24 11.04
C LEU A 140 -8.55 -22.84 9.65
N SER A 141 -8.27 -21.98 8.68
CA SER A 141 -7.75 -22.43 7.37
C SER A 141 -6.24 -22.60 7.45
N THR A 142 -5.77 -23.83 7.64
CA THR A 142 -4.34 -24.18 7.69
C THR A 142 -3.59 -23.85 6.41
N GLU A 143 -4.25 -23.90 5.26
CA GLU A 143 -3.70 -23.50 3.96
C GLU A 143 -3.36 -22.01 3.87
N ARG A 144 -4.02 -21.17 4.68
CA ARG A 144 -3.91 -19.70 4.61
C ARG A 144 -3.41 -19.03 5.89
N THR A 145 -3.40 -19.75 7.00
CA THR A 145 -2.94 -19.25 8.29
C THR A 145 -1.91 -20.21 8.86
N SER A 146 -0.64 -19.85 8.67
CA SER A 146 0.47 -20.54 9.34
C SER A 146 0.49 -20.20 10.84
N LEU A 147 1.16 -21.04 11.63
CA LEU A 147 1.42 -20.76 13.05
C LEU A 147 2.14 -19.41 13.23
N LEU A 148 3.06 -19.08 12.32
CA LEU A 148 3.81 -17.83 12.36
C LEU A 148 2.90 -16.63 12.10
N ASP A 149 1.99 -16.72 11.12
CA ASP A 149 0.99 -15.68 10.87
C ASP A 149 0.03 -15.51 12.04
N PHE A 150 -0.37 -16.63 12.66
CA PHE A 150 -1.22 -16.62 13.85
C PHE A 150 -0.56 -15.90 15.02
N LYS A 151 0.72 -16.22 15.30
CA LYS A 151 1.51 -15.53 16.34
C LYS A 151 1.60 -14.03 16.06
N LYS A 152 2.09 -13.65 14.87
CA LYS A 152 2.25 -12.24 14.47
C LYS A 152 0.97 -11.44 14.66
N VAL A 153 -0.16 -11.97 14.17
CA VAL A 153 -1.44 -11.27 14.28
C VAL A 153 -1.84 -11.04 15.75
N LEU A 154 -1.57 -11.97 16.65
CA LEU A 154 -1.96 -11.89 18.07
C LEU A 154 -0.97 -11.11 18.96
N THR A 155 0.31 -11.01 18.60
CA THR A 155 1.35 -10.40 19.43
C THR A 155 1.92 -9.10 18.88
N ASP A 156 2.03 -8.98 17.55
CA ASP A 156 2.76 -7.90 16.92
C ASP A 156 1.83 -6.72 16.60
N ASN A 157 2.42 -5.60 16.17
CA ASN A 157 1.65 -4.45 15.74
C ASN A 157 0.90 -4.76 14.44
N TRP A 158 -0.37 -4.38 14.35
CA TRP A 158 -1.21 -4.73 13.21
C TRP A 158 -0.63 -4.24 11.87
N ASP A 159 0.04 -3.09 11.89
CA ASP A 159 0.65 -2.47 10.71
C ASP A 159 2.09 -2.95 10.44
N SER A 160 2.73 -3.71 11.33
CA SER A 160 4.12 -4.20 11.11
C SER A 160 4.20 -5.47 10.28
N HIS A 161 3.06 -6.10 9.97
CA HIS A 161 3.02 -7.35 9.21
C HIS A 161 1.84 -7.41 8.25
N ASN A 162 1.95 -8.27 7.22
CA ASN A 162 0.85 -8.55 6.28
C ASN A 162 0.08 -9.83 6.61
N SER A 163 0.37 -10.46 7.75
CA SER A 163 -0.24 -11.71 8.21
C SER A 163 -1.74 -11.55 8.54
N LYS A 164 -2.52 -12.61 8.31
CA LYS A 164 -3.97 -12.64 8.59
C LYS A 164 -4.39 -14.00 9.13
N ILE A 165 -5.42 -14.00 9.97
CA ILE A 165 -6.05 -15.21 10.50
C ILE A 165 -7.36 -15.46 9.73
N TYR A 166 -7.44 -16.61 9.07
CA TYR A 166 -8.61 -17.05 8.31
C TYR A 166 -9.43 -18.03 9.15
N PHE A 167 -10.49 -17.52 9.80
CA PHE A 167 -11.40 -18.34 10.58
C PHE A 167 -12.38 -19.09 9.69
N LYS A 168 -12.60 -20.37 9.99
CA LYS A 168 -13.67 -21.21 9.44
C LYS A 168 -14.92 -21.20 10.33
N MET A 169 -15.22 -20.05 10.92
CA MET A 169 -16.30 -19.86 11.90
C MET A 169 -17.37 -18.92 11.36
N ASP A 170 -18.62 -19.12 11.80
CA ASP A 170 -19.71 -18.18 11.55
C ASP A 170 -19.69 -17.01 12.54
N GLY A 171 -20.51 -15.99 12.28
CA GLY A 171 -20.56 -14.77 13.11
C GLY A 171 -20.78 -15.06 14.61
N PRO A 172 -21.77 -15.89 14.99
CA PRO A 172 -21.98 -16.30 16.37
C PRO A 172 -20.76 -17.00 17.00
N SER A 173 -20.14 -17.97 16.31
CA SER A 173 -18.96 -18.68 16.84
C SER A 173 -17.75 -17.76 16.98
N CYS A 174 -17.57 -16.79 16.07
CA CYS A 174 -16.52 -15.78 16.18
C CYS A 174 -16.71 -14.86 17.39
N ARG A 175 -17.95 -14.45 17.67
CA ARG A 175 -18.27 -13.66 18.86
C ARG A 175 -17.92 -14.44 20.13
N GLU A 176 -18.36 -15.68 20.21
CA GLU A 176 -18.11 -16.56 21.36
C GLU A 176 -16.63 -16.85 21.56
N PHE A 177 -15.88 -17.10 20.47
CA PHE A 177 -14.42 -17.21 20.52
C PHE A 177 -13.77 -15.96 21.14
N TYR A 178 -14.20 -14.76 20.74
CA TYR A 178 -13.69 -13.51 21.31
C TYR A 178 -14.03 -13.39 22.79
N GLU A 179 -15.24 -13.75 23.20
CA GLU A 179 -15.67 -13.69 24.60
C GLU A 179 -14.84 -14.65 25.48
N PHE A 180 -14.57 -15.87 25.01
CA PHE A 180 -13.65 -16.78 25.68
C PHE A 180 -12.21 -16.26 25.71
N LEU A 181 -11.71 -15.72 24.60
CA LEU A 181 -10.35 -15.17 24.51
C LEU A 181 -10.12 -14.04 25.53
N VAL A 182 -11.06 -13.10 25.66
CA VAL A 182 -10.96 -12.00 26.62
C VAL A 182 -11.09 -12.51 28.06
N LYS A 183 -11.98 -13.49 28.30
CA LYS A 183 -12.14 -14.09 29.64
C LYS A 183 -10.88 -14.82 30.10
N THR A 184 -10.24 -15.59 29.22
CA THR A 184 -9.03 -16.36 29.53
C THR A 184 -7.79 -15.47 29.64
N PHE A 185 -7.70 -14.39 28.86
CA PHE A 185 -6.54 -13.49 28.83
C PHE A 185 -6.94 -12.04 29.17
N PRO A 186 -7.27 -11.73 30.45
CA PRO A 186 -7.90 -10.46 30.84
C PRO A 186 -6.97 -9.24 30.82
N LYS A 187 -5.64 -9.43 30.74
CA LYS A 187 -4.67 -8.33 30.60
C LYS A 187 -4.59 -7.82 29.15
N ASN A 188 -5.73 -7.66 28.49
CA ASN A 188 -5.83 -7.10 27.14
C ASN A 188 -6.80 -5.91 27.11
N SER A 189 -6.48 -4.88 26.33
CA SER A 189 -7.37 -3.74 26.05
C SER A 189 -8.24 -3.98 24.81
N LEU A 190 -8.38 -5.24 24.42
CA LEU A 190 -8.97 -5.65 23.15
C LEU A 190 -10.48 -5.45 23.19
N SER A 191 -10.99 -4.50 22.41
CA SER A 191 -12.43 -4.38 22.16
C SER A 191 -12.87 -5.26 20.98
N LEU A 192 -14.13 -5.72 21.00
CA LEU A 192 -14.71 -6.51 19.90
C LEU A 192 -14.61 -5.78 18.56
N LYS A 193 -14.78 -4.45 18.58
CA LYS A 193 -14.64 -3.58 17.42
C LYS A 193 -13.20 -3.60 16.90
N ASN A 194 -12.22 -3.54 17.79
CA ASN A 194 -10.81 -3.59 17.41
C ASN A 194 -10.42 -4.95 16.82
N PHE A 195 -10.90 -6.03 17.43
CA PHE A 195 -10.61 -7.39 16.99
C PHE A 195 -11.12 -7.70 15.58
N PHE A 196 -12.39 -7.37 15.27
CA PHE A 196 -13.00 -7.74 13.99
C PHE A 196 -13.05 -6.63 12.93
N ASN A 197 -13.08 -5.34 13.32
CA ASN A 197 -13.28 -4.23 12.39
C ASN A 197 -12.03 -3.37 12.19
N SER A 198 -11.41 -2.92 13.29
CA SER A 198 -10.29 -1.99 13.20
C SER A 198 -9.04 -2.69 12.66
N SER A 199 -8.74 -3.90 13.14
CA SER A 199 -7.57 -4.67 12.73
C SER A 199 -7.62 -5.09 11.26
N LYS A 200 -8.79 -5.54 10.78
CA LYS A 200 -8.97 -6.23 9.47
C LYS A 200 -8.04 -7.44 9.26
N LEU A 201 -7.43 -7.93 10.34
CA LEU A 201 -6.52 -9.08 10.31
C LEU A 201 -7.25 -10.41 10.40
N ILE A 202 -8.51 -10.37 10.87
CA ILE A 202 -9.38 -11.53 11.00
C ILE A 202 -10.37 -11.56 9.85
N VAL A 203 -10.27 -12.62 9.06
CA VAL A 203 -10.98 -12.77 7.80
C VAL A 203 -11.72 -14.09 7.75
N ARG A 204 -12.79 -14.10 6.96
CA ARG A 204 -13.58 -15.28 6.64
C ARG A 204 -12.84 -16.16 5.64
N PRO A 205 -13.29 -17.40 5.40
CA PRO A 205 -12.65 -18.30 4.43
C PRO A 205 -12.67 -17.73 2.99
N ASP A 206 -13.69 -16.94 2.66
CA ASP A 206 -13.82 -16.25 1.37
C ASP A 206 -12.87 -15.04 1.19
N GLY A 207 -12.06 -14.72 2.20
CA GLY A 207 -11.11 -13.60 2.21
C GLY A 207 -11.74 -12.25 2.55
N LYS A 208 -13.06 -12.19 2.80
CA LYS A 208 -13.73 -10.97 3.25
C LYS A 208 -13.58 -10.82 4.76
N THR A 209 -13.55 -9.58 5.25
CA THR A 209 -13.57 -9.30 6.69
C THR A 209 -14.96 -9.59 7.27
N TYR A 210 -15.00 -9.96 8.54
CA TYR A 210 -16.29 -10.05 9.24
C TYR A 210 -16.90 -8.66 9.42
N ASN A 211 -18.23 -8.55 9.29
CA ASN A 211 -18.93 -7.31 9.55
C ASN A 211 -19.19 -7.17 11.05
N TYR A 212 -18.66 -6.10 11.65
CA TYR A 212 -18.83 -5.80 13.08
C TYR A 212 -20.29 -5.77 13.52
N ASN A 213 -21.17 -5.11 12.78
CA ASN A 213 -22.58 -5.02 13.16
C ASN A 213 -23.23 -6.40 13.15
N THR A 214 -22.81 -7.27 12.22
CA THR A 214 -23.28 -8.66 12.16
C THR A 214 -22.76 -9.49 13.32
N ILE A 215 -21.50 -9.32 13.76
CA ILE A 215 -20.96 -10.03 14.93
C ILE A 215 -21.57 -9.51 16.23
N LYS A 216 -21.59 -8.18 16.42
CA LYS A 216 -22.14 -7.52 17.61
C LYS A 216 -23.60 -7.91 17.84
N ASN A 217 -24.38 -7.95 16.76
CA ASN A 217 -25.80 -8.26 16.82
C ASN A 217 -26.10 -9.72 16.48
N ALA A 218 -25.08 -10.59 16.33
CA ALA A 218 -25.28 -12.00 15.99
C ALA A 218 -26.18 -12.62 17.08
N PRO A 219 -27.44 -12.95 16.76
CA PRO A 219 -28.31 -13.56 17.74
C PRO A 219 -27.83 -15.01 17.88
N THR A 220 -27.41 -15.38 19.08
CA THR A 220 -27.39 -16.78 19.44
C THR A 220 -28.87 -17.16 19.59
N ARG A 221 -29.49 -17.68 18.52
CA ARG A 221 -30.89 -18.18 18.59
C ARG A 221 -31.06 -19.30 19.63
N SER A 222 -29.95 -19.95 19.97
CA SER A 222 -29.69 -20.82 21.12
C SER A 222 -28.88 -20.07 22.17
N SER A 223 -28.79 -20.52 23.42
CA SER A 223 -27.91 -19.88 24.42
C SER A 223 -26.41 -19.86 24.03
N TYR A 224 -26.02 -20.66 23.04
CA TYR A 224 -24.63 -20.90 22.63
C TYR A 224 -24.48 -21.02 21.10
N SER A 225 -23.26 -20.85 20.56
CA SER A 225 -23.01 -21.01 19.11
C SER A 225 -22.92 -22.48 18.69
N LYS A 226 -22.90 -22.73 17.37
CA LYS A 226 -22.69 -24.09 16.81
C LYS A 226 -21.35 -24.71 17.22
N ARG A 227 -20.35 -23.89 17.52
CA ARG A 227 -19.00 -24.32 17.90
C ARG A 227 -18.74 -24.18 19.40
N HIS A 228 -19.78 -24.00 20.21
CA HIS A 228 -19.64 -23.80 21.65
C HIS A 228 -18.90 -24.94 22.35
N SER A 229 -19.26 -26.20 22.09
CA SER A 229 -18.61 -27.36 22.68
C SER A 229 -17.11 -27.37 22.40
N ASP A 230 -16.75 -27.12 21.15
CA ASP A 230 -15.37 -27.10 20.67
C ASP A 230 -14.62 -25.96 21.36
N LEU A 231 -15.16 -24.74 21.31
CA LEU A 231 -14.56 -23.56 21.92
C LEU A 231 -14.38 -23.71 23.44
N ASN A 232 -15.40 -24.22 24.14
CA ASN A 232 -15.33 -24.45 25.57
C ASN A 232 -14.21 -25.45 25.93
N LEU A 233 -14.09 -26.56 25.18
CA LEU A 233 -13.01 -27.54 25.37
C LEU A 233 -11.62 -26.95 25.10
N ILE A 234 -11.49 -26.07 24.10
CA ILE A 234 -10.23 -25.38 23.80
C ILE A 234 -9.84 -24.48 24.98
N PHE A 235 -10.74 -23.60 25.41
CA PHE A 235 -10.43 -22.57 26.40
C PHE A 235 -10.34 -23.09 27.85
N GLN A 236 -10.97 -24.23 28.16
CA GLN A 236 -10.78 -24.93 29.44
C GLN A 236 -9.32 -25.33 29.68
N LYS A 237 -8.53 -25.56 28.63
CA LYS A 237 -7.10 -25.92 28.75
C LYS A 237 -6.20 -24.77 29.20
N PHE A 238 -6.75 -23.57 29.29
CA PHE A 238 -6.06 -22.34 29.67
C PHE A 238 -6.65 -21.70 30.94
N SER A 239 -7.64 -22.35 31.55
CA SER A 239 -8.25 -21.94 32.82
C SER A 239 -7.55 -22.58 34.03
#